data_AF-A0A497J433-F1
#
_entry.id   AF-A0A497J433-F1
#
_cell.length_a   1.000
_cell.length_b   1.000
_cell.length_c   1.000
_cell.angle_alpha   90.00
_cell.angle_beta   90.00
_cell.angle_gamma   90.00
#
_symmetry.space_group_name_H-M   'P 1'
#
loop_
_entity.id
_entity.type
_entity.pdbx_description
1 polymer ?
#
loop_
_entity_poly.entity_id
_entity_poly.type
_entity_poly.pdbx_seq_one_letter_code
_entity_poly.pdbx_strand_id
1 'polypeptide(L)'
;MNQEEIIGPKRLTRYEKTRIIALRAQQIAAGSPLFLKEDEIPEGEVDPIKLAELELKLGRLPLLIERKRITGESQLIPVNELIEEE
;
A
#
# COMPACT_ATOMS: atom_id res chain seq x y z
N MET A 1 16.90 12.22 -16.95
CA MET A 1 16.83 12.57 -15.51
C MET A 1 16.99 11.28 -14.77
N ASN A 2 18.05 11.16 -13.97
CA ASN A 2 18.56 9.90 -13.43
C ASN A 2 17.44 9.12 -12.73
N GLN A 3 16.98 8.04 -13.37
CA GLN A 3 16.14 7.05 -12.72
C GLN A 3 17.07 6.32 -11.74
N GLU A 4 17.09 6.73 -10.47
CA GLU A 4 17.68 5.91 -9.42
C GLU A 4 17.01 4.54 -9.53
N GLU A 5 17.81 3.52 -9.83
CA GLU A 5 17.34 2.16 -10.06
C GLU A 5 16.65 1.67 -8.79
N ILE A 6 15.32 1.52 -8.86
CA ILE A 6 14.51 1.06 -7.74
C ILE A 6 15.08 -0.27 -7.25
N ILE A 7 15.34 -0.36 -5.94
CA ILE A 7 15.83 -1.57 -5.31
C ILE A 7 14.72 -2.63 -5.40
N GLY A 8 14.98 -3.69 -6.15
CA GLY A 8 14.03 -4.78 -6.36
C GLY A 8 13.05 -4.55 -7.51
N PRO A 9 11.97 -5.34 -7.60
CA PRO A 9 11.03 -5.25 -8.70
C PRO A 9 10.20 -3.96 -8.62
N LYS A 10 9.88 -3.34 -9.76
CA LYS A 10 9.07 -2.11 -9.85
C LYS A 10 7.56 -2.32 -9.60
N ARG A 11 7.21 -3.39 -8.89
CA ARG A 11 5.85 -3.73 -8.46
C ARG A 11 5.84 -4.10 -6.99
N LEU A 12 4.66 -4.04 -6.38
CA LEU A 12 4.44 -4.61 -5.05
C LEU A 12 4.64 -6.13 -5.08
N THR A 13 5.50 -6.64 -4.21
CA THR A 13 5.59 -8.07 -3.97
C THR A 13 4.36 -8.56 -3.22
N ARG A 14 4.02 -9.85 -3.34
CA ARG A 14 2.91 -10.45 -2.59
C ARG A 14 3.05 -10.26 -1.07
N TYR A 15 4.29 -10.17 -0.58
CA TYR A 15 4.60 -10.00 0.83
C TYR A 15 4.33 -8.56 1.28
N GLU A 16 4.78 -7.58 0.51
CA GLU A 16 4.51 -6.16 0.75
C GLU A 16 3.01 -5.87 0.68
N LYS A 17 2.34 -6.32 -0.39
CA LYS A 17 0.88 -6.16 -0.57
C LYS A 17 0.11 -6.72 0.63
N THR A 18 0.37 -7.98 0.99
CA THR A 18 -0.28 -8.63 2.14
C THR A 18 0.00 -7.88 3.45
N ARG A 19 1.24 -7.42 3.66
CA ARG A 19 1.61 -6.71 4.90
C ARG A 19 0.92 -5.36 5.02
N ILE A 20 0.81 -4.61 3.92
CA ILE A 20 0.12 -3.33 3.87
C ILE A 20 -1.36 -3.53 4.17
N ILE A 21 -2.02 -4.48 3.50
CA ILE A 21 -3.44 -4.79 3.72
C ILE A 21 -3.67 -5.21 5.17
N ALA A 22 -2.85 -6.12 5.72
CA ALA A 22 -3.01 -6.60 7.09
C ALA A 22 -2.85 -5.48 8.13
N LEU A 23 -1.82 -4.63 7.98
CA LEU A 23 -1.61 -3.49 8.87
C LEU A 23 -2.77 -2.49 8.76
N ARG A 24 -3.22 -2.22 7.54
CA ARG A 24 -4.29 -1.24 7.31
C ARG A 24 -5.64 -1.74 7.80
N ALA A 25 -5.98 -3.00 7.57
CA ALA A 25 -7.18 -3.62 8.11
C ALA A 25 -7.21 -3.55 9.65
N GLN A 26 -6.06 -3.72 10.32
CA GLN A 26 -5.97 -3.52 11.78
C GLN A 26 -6.26 -2.07 12.20
N GLN A 27 -5.76 -1.09 11.45
CA GLN A 27 -6.04 0.32 11.72
C GLN A 27 -7.54 0.62 11.59
N ILE A 28 -8.18 0.14 10.52
CA ILE A 28 -9.61 0.32 10.28
C ILE A 28 -10.42 -0.35 11.40
N ALA A 29 -10.07 -1.58 11.79
CA ALA A 29 -10.70 -2.29 12.90
C ALA A 29 -10.55 -1.55 14.25
N ALA A 30 -9.45 -0.80 14.42
CA ALA A 30 -9.22 0.06 15.58
C ALA A 30 -9.93 1.43 15.50
N GLY A 31 -10.74 1.68 14.47
CA GLY A 31 -11.49 2.93 14.28
C GLY A 31 -10.72 4.04 13.59
N SER A 32 -9.61 3.72 12.90
CA SER A 32 -8.92 4.69 12.04
C SER A 32 -9.83 5.14 10.89
N PRO A 33 -9.83 6.44 10.53
CA PRO A 33 -10.62 6.94 9.40
C PRO A 33 -10.13 6.34 8.07
N LEU A 34 -11.07 6.14 7.15
CA LEU A 34 -10.78 5.69 5.78
C LEU A 34 -10.25 6.85 4.93
N PHE A 35 -9.36 6.55 3.99
CA PHE A 35 -8.84 7.48 2.98
C PHE A 35 -9.64 7.40 1.66
N LEU A 36 -10.85 6.85 1.72
CA LEU A 36 -11.81 6.74 0.63
C LEU A 36 -12.90 7.80 0.76
N LYS A 37 -13.47 8.20 -0.37
CA LYS A 37 -14.72 8.98 -0.39
C LYS A 37 -15.93 8.05 -0.24
N GLU A 38 -17.06 8.62 0.17
CA GLU A 38 -18.31 7.86 0.34
C GLU A 38 -18.78 7.19 -0.96
N ASP A 39 -18.54 7.80 -2.12
CA ASP A 39 -18.86 7.25 -3.45
C ASP A 39 -17.92 6.13 -3.89
N GLU A 40 -16.76 5.98 -3.26
CA GLU A 40 -15.79 4.93 -3.56
C GLU A 40 -16.07 3.65 -2.74
N ILE A 41 -16.80 3.75 -1.62
CA ILE A 41 -17.10 2.62 -0.73
C ILE A 41 -18.33 1.85 -1.25
N PRO A 42 -18.23 0.53 -1.51
CA PRO A 42 -19.38 -0.27 -1.89
C PRO A 42 -20.47 -0.25 -0.80
N GLU A 43 -21.74 -0.17 -1.21
CA GLU A 43 -22.87 -0.10 -0.29
C GLU A 43 -22.86 -1.28 0.70
N GLY A 44 -22.85 -0.96 2.00
CA GLY A 44 -22.87 -1.95 3.07
C GLY A 44 -21.53 -2.67 3.33
N GLU A 45 -20.43 -2.28 2.67
CA GLU A 45 -19.13 -2.88 2.94
C GLU A 45 -18.55 -2.37 4.26
N VAL A 46 -18.37 -3.30 5.20
CA VAL A 46 -17.86 -3.03 6.54
C VAL A 46 -16.63 -3.87 6.87
N ASP A 47 -16.22 -4.78 5.97
CA ASP A 47 -15.05 -5.62 6.17
C ASP A 47 -13.76 -4.78 6.10
N PRO A 48 -12.99 -4.68 7.21
CA PRO A 48 -11.75 -3.91 7.23
C PRO A 48 -10.73 -4.36 6.19
N ILE A 49 -10.72 -5.64 5.82
CA ILE A 49 -9.77 -6.19 4.86
C ILE A 49 -10.09 -5.66 3.46
N LYS A 50 -11.36 -5.74 3.04
CA LYS A 50 -11.78 -5.27 1.73
C LYS A 50 -11.64 -3.75 1.59
N LEU A 51 -11.94 -3.01 2.66
CA LEU A 51 -11.74 -1.56 2.68
C LEU A 51 -10.25 -1.20 2.54
N ALA A 52 -9.36 -1.93 3.21
CA ALA A 52 -7.91 -1.76 3.06
C ALA A 52 -7.41 -2.12 1.65
N GLU A 53 -7.95 -3.20 1.04
CA GLU A 53 -7.65 -3.58 -0.34
C GLU A 53 -8.07 -2.49 -1.33
N LEU A 54 -9.24 -1.90 -1.12
CA LEU A 54 -9.78 -0.84 -1.94
C LEU A 54 -8.94 0.45 -1.84
N GLU A 55 -8.54 0.84 -0.62
CA GLU A 55 -7.63 1.98 -0.40
C GLU A 55 -6.29 1.78 -1.10
N LEU A 56 -5.74 0.57 -1.02
CA LEU A 56 -4.49 0.23 -1.69
C LEU A 56 -4.66 0.28 -3.22
N LYS A 57 -5.74 -0.30 -3.76
CA LYS A 57 -6.03 -0.33 -5.20
C LYS A 57 -6.19 1.08 -5.79
N LEU A 58 -6.77 2.00 -5.02
CA LEU A 58 -6.97 3.40 -5.44
C LEU A 58 -5.75 4.30 -5.16
N GLY A 59 -4.65 3.75 -4.61
CA GLY A 59 -3.43 4.53 -4.32
C GLY A 59 -3.66 5.64 -3.29
N ARG A 60 -4.61 5.46 -2.37
CA ARG A 60 -4.99 6.48 -1.37
C ARG A 60 -4.13 6.43 -0.11
N LEU A 61 -3.40 5.33 0.09
CA LEU A 61 -2.58 5.11 1.29
C LEU A 61 -1.29 5.95 1.25
N PRO A 62 -1.09 6.90 2.19
CA PRO A 62 0.15 7.68 2.28
C PRO A 62 1.25 6.86 2.96
N LEU A 63 1.69 5.77 2.31
CA LEU A 63 2.68 4.83 2.84
C LEU A 63 3.95 4.79 1.99
N LEU A 64 5.07 4.58 2.67
CA LEU A 64 6.39 4.32 2.10
C LEU A 64 6.82 2.90 2.45
N ILE A 65 7.39 2.17 1.50
CA ILE A 65 8.04 0.87 1.73
C ILE A 65 9.54 1.10 1.83
N GLU A 66 10.15 0.60 2.91
CA GLU A 66 11.61 0.52 3.02
C GLU A 66 12.09 -0.83 2.47
N ARG A 67 12.86 -0.81 1.39
CA ARG A 67 13.54 -2.02 0.85
C ARG A 67 15.01 -1.97 1.21
N LYS A 68 15.51 -3.04 1.85
CA LYS A 68 16.90 -3.18 2.27
C LYS A 68 17.66 -4.15 1.36
N ARG A 69 18.83 -3.72 0.87
CA ARG A 69 19.81 -4.61 0.23
C ARG A 69 20.59 -5.38 1.29
N ILE A 70 21.15 -6.50 0.88
CA ILE A 70 22.09 -7.29 1.70
C ILE A 70 23.33 -6.46 2.05
N THR A 71 23.69 -5.48 1.20
CA THR A 71 24.78 -4.52 1.44
C THR A 71 24.49 -3.52 2.56
N GLY A 72 23.26 -3.48 3.09
CA GLY A 72 22.84 -2.58 4.17
C GLY A 72 22.20 -1.26 3.70
N GLU A 73 22.21 -0.99 2.40
CA GLU A 73 21.53 0.17 1.82
C GLU A 73 20.00 -0.01 1.86
N SER A 74 19.30 1.04 2.26
CA SER A 74 17.83 1.11 2.24
C SER A 74 17.36 2.12 1.19
N GLN A 75 16.24 1.83 0.53
CA GLN A 75 15.49 2.81 -0.24
C GLN A 75 14.06 2.91 0.28
N LEU A 76 13.58 4.15 0.45
CA LEU A 76 12.18 4.45 0.73
C LEU A 76 11.46 4.66 -0.60
N ILE A 77 10.44 3.85 -0.85
CA ILE A 77 9.69 3.86 -2.11
C ILE A 77 8.22 4.15 -1.79
N PRO A 78 7.61 5.19 -2.38
CA PRO A 78 6.17 5.42 -2.26
C PRO A 78 5.37 4.24 -2.82
N VAL A 79 4.37 3.78 -2.05
CA VAL A 79 3.52 2.65 -2.47
C VAL A 79 2.83 2.94 -3.81
N ASN A 80 2.44 4.19 -4.04
CA ASN A 80 1.78 4.63 -5.27
C ASN A 80 2.59 4.39 -6.54
N GLU A 81 3.92 4.46 -6.46
CA GLU A 81 4.80 4.17 -7.61
C GLU A 81 4.85 2.69 -7.96
N LEU A 82 4.43 1.81 -7.05
CA LEU A 82 4.51 0.34 -7.20
C LEU A 82 3.16 -0.32 -7.52
N ILE A 83 2.05 0.45 -7.54
CA ILE A 83 0.69 -0.03 -7.81
C ILE A 83 0.42 -0.14 -9.32
N GLU A 84 1.05 0.71 -10.15
CA GLU A 84 0.74 0.84 -11.59
C GLU A 84 1.29 -0.30 -12.47
N GLU A 85 2.20 -1.14 -11.95
CA GLU A 85 2.83 -2.24 -12.71
C GLU A 85 2.20 -3.63 -12.45
N GLU A 86 0.87 -3.73 -12.35
CA GLU A 86 0.13 -5.00 -12.28
C GLU A 86 -0.38 -5.49 -13.64
#